data_AF-A0A957F227-F1
#
_entry.id   AF-A0A957F227-F1
#
_cell.length_a   1.000
_cell.length_b   1.000
_cell.length_c   1.000
_cell.angle_alpha   90.00
_cell.angle_beta   90.00
_cell.angle_gamma   90.00
#
_symmetry.space_group_name_H-M   'P 1'
#
loop_
_entity.id
_entity.type
_entity.pdbx_description
1 polymer ?
#
loop_
_entity_poly.entity_id
_entity_poly.type
_entity_poly.pdbx_seq_one_letter_code
_entity_poly.pdbx_strand_id
1 'polypeptide(L)' 'MSETVTLTIDGKDVRVPAGTTILDAARQLGIEVPVICYHPHLTANGLCRVCSVEAGGRVQYSLHQE' A
#
# COMPACT_ATOMS: atom_id res chain seq x y z
N MET A 1 -11.47 -16.54 6.63
CA MET A 1 -11.87 -16.39 5.22
C MET A 1 -11.58 -14.95 4.86
N SER A 2 -10.61 -14.70 3.98
CA SER A 2 -10.17 -13.35 3.63
C SER A 2 -11.18 -12.69 2.69
N GLU A 3 -11.93 -11.72 3.21
CA GLU A 3 -12.78 -10.84 2.41
C GLU A 3 -11.91 -10.17 1.33
N THR A 4 -12.37 -10.12 0.09
CA THR A 4 -11.61 -9.50 -1.01
C THR A 4 -12.19 -8.13 -1.28
N VAL A 5 -11.35 -7.09 -1.21
CA VAL A 5 -11.73 -5.71 -1.48
C VAL A 5 -11.24 -5.29 -2.86
N THR A 6 -12.04 -4.48 -3.55
CA THR A 6 -11.66 -3.87 -4.82
C THR A 6 -11.29 -2.42 -4.57
N LEU A 7 -10.12 -2.00 -5.05
CA LEU A 7 -9.63 -0.64 -4.90
C LEU A 7 -8.93 -0.19 -6.19
N THR A 8 -8.83 1.12 -6.39
CA THR A 8 -8.24 1.72 -7.58
C THR A 8 -6.95 2.46 -7.20
N ILE A 9 -5.82 2.08 -7.80
CA ILE A 9 -4.50 2.73 -7.61
C ILE A 9 -4.06 3.30 -8.96
N ASP A 10 -3.76 4.60 -9.03
CA ASP A 10 -3.34 5.29 -10.27
C ASP A 10 -4.28 5.01 -11.47
N GLY A 11 -5.59 4.93 -11.21
CA GLY A 11 -6.61 4.66 -12.23
C GLY A 11 -6.70 3.19 -12.69
N LYS A 12 -5.98 2.26 -12.05
CA LYS A 12 -6.06 0.82 -12.29
C LYS A 12 -6.78 0.12 -11.15
N ASP A 13 -7.73 -0.74 -11.51
CA ASP A 13 -8.45 -1.58 -10.54
C ASP A 13 -7.60 -2.78 -10.10
N VAL A 14 -7.57 -3.04 -8.79
CA VAL A 14 -6.93 -4.21 -8.18
C VAL A 14 -7.86 -4.83 -7.14
N ARG A 15 -7.83 -6.16 -7.06
CA ARG A 15 -8.58 -6.94 -6.07
C ARG A 15 -7.59 -7.61 -5.14
N VAL A 16 -7.63 -7.23 -3.87
CA VAL A 16 -6.71 -7.76 -2.85
C VAL A 16 -7.49 -8.23 -1.62
N PRO A 17 -6.94 -9.16 -0.83
CA PRO A 17 -7.48 -9.51 0.48
C PRO A 17 -7.61 -8.26 1.37
N ALA A 18 -8.67 -8.16 2.16
CA ALA A 18 -8.83 -7.17 3.20
C ALA A 18 -7.64 -7.26 4.18
N GLY A 19 -7.09 -6.11 4.57
CA GLY A 19 -5.84 -6.00 5.34
C GLY A 19 -4.57 -6.01 4.48
N THR A 20 -4.66 -6.09 3.15
CA THR A 20 -3.49 -5.90 2.28
C THR A 20 -3.05 -4.43 2.30
N THR A 21 -1.77 -4.18 2.52
CA THR A 21 -1.20 -2.82 2.46
C THR A 21 -1.28 -2.24 1.05
N ILE A 22 -1.38 -0.91 0.94
CA ILE A 22 -1.35 -0.20 -0.35
C ILE A 22 -0.05 -0.53 -1.13
N LEU A 23 1.08 -0.70 -0.43
CA LEU A 23 2.37 -1.08 -1.03
C LEU A 23 2.27 -2.42 -1.79
N ASP A 24 1.64 -3.42 -1.18
CA ASP A 24 1.50 -4.74 -1.79
C ASP A 24 0.48 -4.72 -2.95
N ALA A 25 -0.63 -4.01 -2.76
CA ALA A 25 -1.61 -3.80 -3.83
C ALA A 25 -1.00 -3.07 -5.04
N ALA A 26 -0.17 -2.05 -4.82
CA ALA A 26 0.54 -1.33 -5.87
C ALA A 26 1.54 -2.23 -6.62
N ARG A 27 2.26 -3.09 -5.90
CA ARG A 27 3.18 -4.08 -6.50
C ARG A 27 2.47 -5.07 -7.43
N GLN A 28 1.25 -5.50 -7.07
CA GLN A 28 0.46 -6.39 -7.94
C GLN A 28 0.08 -5.72 -9.27
N LEU A 29 0.00 -4.39 -9.30
CA LEU A 29 -0.25 -3.59 -10.50
C LEU A 29 1.04 -3.20 -11.27
N GLY A 30 2.20 -3.66 -10.80
CA GLY A 30 3.51 -3.29 -11.34
C GLY A 30 3.92 -1.85 -11.03
N ILE A 31 3.30 -1.22 -10.03
CA ILE A 31 3.64 0.12 -9.56
C ILE A 31 4.69 -0.03 -8.46
N GLU A 32 5.93 0.38 -8.76
CA GLU A 32 7.02 0.33 -7.80
C GLU A 32 7.00 1.57 -6.90
N VAL A 33 6.55 1.39 -5.66
CA VAL A 33 6.64 2.43 -4.63
C VAL A 33 7.98 2.30 -3.91
N PRO A 34 8.86 3.31 -3.95
CA PRO A 34 10.15 3.24 -3.30
C PRO A 34 10.01 3.16 -1.77
N VAL A 35 10.72 2.21 -1.17
CA VAL A 35 10.74 1.99 0.28
C VAL A 35 12.18 1.85 0.73
N ILE A 36 12.53 2.51 1.83
CA ILE A 36 13.86 2.40 2.45
C ILE A 36 13.72 1.77 3.84
N CYS A 37 12.70 2.19 4.57
CA CYS A 37 12.49 1.86 5.98
C CYS A 37 11.49 0.71 6.21
N TYR A 38 11.22 -0.12 5.19
CA TYR A 38 10.29 -1.23 5.28
C TYR A 38 10.93 -2.53 4.81
N HIS A 39 10.63 -3.60 5.55
CA HIS A 39 10.97 -4.96 5.21
C HIS A 39 9.84 -5.89 5.67
N PRO A 40 9.45 -6.94 4.91
CA PRO A 40 8.29 -7.78 5.24
C PRO A 40 8.38 -8.47 6.61
N HIS A 41 9.60 -8.71 7.09
CA HIS A 41 9.88 -9.36 8.36
C HIS A 41 10.11 -8.38 9.52
N LEU A 42 9.95 -7.07 9.30
CA LEU A 42 10.17 -6.02 10.30
C LEU A 42 8.91 -5.15 10.47
N THR A 43 8.79 -4.51 11.63
CA THR A 43 7.70 -3.56 11.89
C THR A 43 7.84 -2.34 10.97
N ALA A 44 6.75 -1.98 10.30
CA ALA A 44 6.68 -0.78 9.47
C ALA A 44 6.64 0.49 10.34
N ASN A 45 7.73 1.24 10.36
CA ASN A 45 7.86 2.43 11.23
C ASN A 45 7.61 3.77 10.51
N GLY A 46 7.49 3.78 9.17
CA GLY A 46 7.18 4.99 8.41
C GLY A 46 8.20 6.14 8.53
N LEU A 47 9.44 5.85 8.93
CA LEU A 47 10.49 6.84 9.25
C LEU A 47 10.96 7.64 8.04
N CYS A 48 11.07 6.98 6.89
CA CYS A 48 11.69 7.53 5.69
C CYS A 48 10.75 8.38 4.83
N ARG A 49 9.43 8.22 4.98
CA ARG A 49 8.38 8.99 4.25
C ARG A 49 8.40 8.91 2.71
N VAL A 50 9.37 8.20 2.13
CA VAL A 50 9.52 8.01 0.67
C VAL A 50 8.32 7.28 0.05
N CYS A 51 7.65 6.44 0.84
CA CYS A 51 6.48 5.68 0.41
C CYS A 51 5.13 6.40 0.63
N SER A 52 5.14 7.74 0.75
CA SER A 52 3.91 8.51 0.94
C SER A 52 3.09 8.54 -0.35
N VAL A 53 1.79 8.30 -0.23
CA VAL A 53 0.81 8.27 -1.32
C VAL A 53 -0.42 9.07 -0.92
N GLU A 54 -1.16 9.59 -1.88
CA GLU A 54 -2.44 10.27 -1.62
C GLU A 54 -3.59 9.27 -1.71
N ALA A 55 -4.38 9.16 -0.64
CA ALA A 55 -5.59 8.35 -0.59
C ALA A 55 -6.72 9.16 0.06
N GLY A 56 -7.86 9.26 -0.61
CA GLY A 56 -9.05 9.95 -0.08
C GLY A 56 -8.82 11.43 0.29
N GLY A 57 -7.93 12.13 -0.42
CA GLY A 57 -7.58 13.53 -0.14
C GLY A 57 -6.66 13.73 1.07
N ARG A 58 -6.01 12.67 1.57
CA ARG A 58 -5.00 12.74 2.63
C ARG A 58 -3.72 12.04 2.18
N VAL A 59 -2.59 12.62 2.55
CA VAL A 59 -1.27 11.99 2.37
C VAL A 59 -1.10 10.93 3.46
N GLN A 60 -1.00 9.67 3.05
CA GLN A 60 -0.81 8.50 3.91
C GLN A 60 0.46 7.74 3.50
N TYR A 61 0.94 6.81 4.33
CA TYR A 61 2.04 5.92 3.96
C TYR A 61 1.46 4.69 3.29
N SER A 62 2.10 4.18 2.23
CA SER A 62 1.62 2.96 1.54
C SER A 62 1.64 1.70 2.42
N LEU A 63 2.24 1.79 3.61
CA LEU A 63 2.31 0.74 4.63
C LEU A 63 1.14 0.77 5.62
N HIS A 64 0.22 1.74 5.51
CA HIS A 64 -0.99 1.76 6.32
C HIS A 64 -1.95 0.68 5.82
N GLN A 65 -2.50 -0.10 6.76
CA GLN A 65 -3.53 -1.10 6.49
C GLN A 65 -4.89 -0.44 6.74
N GLU A 66 -5.76 -0.44 5.74
CA GLU A 66 -7.17 -0.07 5.86
C GLU A 66 -8.04 -1.33 5.85
#